data_AF-X1NJC6-F1
#
_entry.id   AF-X1NJC6-F1
#
_cell.length_a   1.000
_cell.length_b   1.000
_cell.length_c   1.000
_cell.angle_alpha   90.00
_cell.angle_beta   90.00
_cell.angle_gamma   90.00
#
_symmetry.space_group_name_H-M   'P 1'
#
loop_
_entity.id
_entity.type
_entity.pdbx_description
1 polymer ?
#
loop_
_entity_poly.entity_id
_entity_poly.type
_entity_poly.pdbx_seq_one_letter_code
_entity_poly.pdbx_strand_id
1 'polypeptide(L)'
;AARECVEAAQGIPVVSFGARHIHPSIAGVMDYAAIIGGCVGCSSTIGAELAGVDPMGTMPHALIIVMGDTVKATIAFDKHMPADVPRVSLVDTFKDEPEESLRVAEALGEKLDSVRLDTPGERGRVTSSLVKEVRARLDLAGFSKVKIFVSGGIDPERITYFIESGAPVDGFGVGSYITGTKPIDFTADLHEVEGKPVAKRGRIPGEDSLRRFKFRWFNPADPKGG
;
A
#
# COMPACT_ATOMS: atom_id res chain seq x y z
N ALA A 1 -0.14 -10.51 -5.15
CA ALA A 1 -0.42 -9.69 -3.95
C ALA A 1 -0.92 -8.28 -4.29
N ALA A 2 -0.08 -7.33 -4.71
CA ALA A 2 -0.54 -5.94 -4.94
C ALA A 2 -1.69 -5.85 -5.97
N ARG A 3 -1.59 -6.57 -7.09
CA ARG A 3 -2.65 -6.67 -8.10
C ARG A 3 -3.96 -7.23 -7.52
N GLU A 4 -3.88 -8.29 -6.72
CA GLU A 4 -5.05 -8.88 -6.06
C GLU A 4 -5.75 -7.87 -5.13
N CYS A 5 -5.00 -7.07 -4.37
CA CYS A 5 -5.58 -6.01 -3.55
C CYS A 5 -6.29 -4.94 -4.39
N VAL A 6 -5.69 -4.52 -5.52
CA VAL A 6 -6.24 -3.49 -6.40
C VAL A 6 -7.50 -3.98 -7.13
N GLU A 7 -7.49 -5.23 -7.58
CA GLU A 7 -8.67 -5.87 -8.18
C GLU A 7 -9.81 -5.99 -7.15
N ALA A 8 -9.49 -6.44 -5.92
CA ALA A 8 -10.45 -6.49 -4.84
C ALA A 8 -11.00 -5.09 -4.51
N ALA A 9 -10.20 -4.03 -4.63
CA ALA A 9 -10.59 -2.66 -4.30
C ALA A 9 -11.57 -2.01 -5.29
N GLN A 10 -11.83 -2.64 -6.45
CA GLN A 10 -12.81 -2.19 -7.45
C GLN A 10 -12.71 -0.69 -7.81
N GLY A 11 -11.48 -0.18 -7.93
CA GLY A 11 -11.20 1.21 -8.29
C GLY A 11 -10.95 2.14 -7.10
N ILE A 12 -11.18 1.70 -5.85
CA ILE A 12 -10.75 2.43 -4.66
C ILE A 12 -9.21 2.42 -4.58
N PRO A 13 -8.53 3.56 -4.39
CA PRO A 13 -7.08 3.64 -4.31
C PRO A 13 -6.47 2.71 -3.25
N VAL A 14 -5.40 2.00 -3.63
CA VAL A 14 -4.59 1.16 -2.72
C VAL A 14 -3.17 1.72 -2.65
N VAL A 15 -2.66 1.95 -1.45
CA VAL A 15 -1.32 2.48 -1.17
C VAL A 15 -0.47 1.42 -0.48
N SER A 16 0.76 1.22 -0.95
CA SER A 16 1.72 0.30 -0.32
C SER A 16 2.37 0.95 0.91
N PHE A 17 2.10 0.38 2.09
CA PHE A 17 2.71 0.74 3.37
C PHE A 17 3.60 -0.39 3.92
N GLY A 18 4.18 -1.17 3.01
CA GLY A 18 4.91 -2.40 3.33
C GLY A 18 6.34 -2.21 3.83
N ALA A 19 6.99 -1.07 3.57
CA ALA A 19 8.44 -0.89 3.72
C ALA A 19 9.01 -1.34 5.08
N ARG A 20 8.25 -1.18 6.17
CA ARG A 20 8.64 -1.56 7.54
C ARG A 20 8.68 -3.08 7.81
N HIS A 21 8.10 -3.91 6.94
CA HIS A 21 7.99 -5.36 7.14
C HIS A 21 9.11 -6.16 6.47
N ILE A 22 10.01 -5.50 5.73
CA ILE A 22 11.06 -6.15 4.96
C ILE A 22 12.42 -5.53 5.27
N HIS A 23 13.49 -6.18 4.83
CA HIS A 23 14.83 -5.63 4.99
C HIS A 23 14.95 -4.29 4.22
N PRO A 24 15.44 -3.21 4.85
CA PRO A 24 15.39 -1.87 4.26
C PRO A 24 16.13 -1.76 2.91
N SER A 25 17.13 -2.60 2.66
CA SER A 25 17.85 -2.64 1.37
C SER A 25 16.99 -3.02 0.16
N ILE A 26 15.81 -3.62 0.37
CA ILE A 26 14.88 -4.01 -0.70
C ILE A 26 13.55 -3.25 -0.65
N ALA A 27 13.37 -2.33 0.31
CA ALA A 27 12.12 -1.58 0.50
C ALA A 27 11.70 -0.82 -0.77
N GLY A 28 12.64 -0.14 -1.42
CA GLY A 28 12.36 0.60 -2.65
C GLY A 28 11.92 -0.30 -3.81
N VAL A 29 12.60 -1.43 -4.01
CA VAL A 29 12.24 -2.40 -5.07
C VAL A 29 10.88 -3.05 -4.81
N MET A 30 10.57 -3.35 -3.55
CA MET A 30 9.27 -3.90 -3.16
C MET A 30 8.14 -2.90 -3.43
N ASP A 31 8.31 -1.64 -3.04
CA ASP A 31 7.29 -0.60 -3.26
C ASP A 31 7.14 -0.28 -4.76
N TYR A 32 8.24 -0.25 -5.51
CA TYR A 32 8.20 -0.18 -6.98
C TYR A 32 7.37 -1.33 -7.56
N ALA A 33 7.62 -2.57 -7.14
CA ALA A 33 6.86 -3.73 -7.60
C ALA A 33 5.37 -3.64 -7.19
N ALA A 34 5.06 -3.07 -6.03
CA ALA A 34 3.68 -2.83 -5.59
C ALA A 34 2.95 -1.83 -6.49
N ILE A 35 3.63 -0.75 -6.91
CA ILE A 35 3.10 0.24 -7.86
C ILE A 35 2.90 -0.38 -9.24
N ILE A 36 3.85 -1.16 -9.76
CA ILE A 36 3.66 -1.92 -11.01
C ILE A 36 2.47 -2.90 -10.89
N GLY A 37 2.27 -3.46 -9.69
CA GLY A 37 1.11 -4.27 -9.33
C GLY A 37 -0.22 -3.50 -9.28
N GLY A 38 -0.20 -2.16 -9.37
CA GLY A 38 -1.39 -1.31 -9.44
C GLY A 38 -1.66 -0.44 -8.21
N CYS A 39 -0.81 -0.47 -7.19
CA CYS A 39 -0.93 0.50 -6.09
C CYS A 39 -0.72 1.93 -6.64
N VAL A 40 -1.52 2.89 -6.17
CA VAL A 40 -1.45 4.28 -6.65
C VAL A 40 -0.24 5.05 -6.11
N GLY A 41 0.39 4.52 -5.05
CA GLY A 41 1.54 5.13 -4.41
C GLY A 41 2.11 4.21 -3.33
N CYS A 42 3.17 4.69 -2.67
CA CYS A 42 3.88 3.93 -1.65
C CYS A 42 4.52 4.81 -0.58
N SER A 43 4.89 4.21 0.56
CA SER A 43 5.51 4.94 1.69
C SER A 43 7.00 5.21 1.55
N SER A 44 7.76 4.40 0.79
CA SER A 44 9.20 4.63 0.68
C SER A 44 9.52 5.68 -0.37
N THR A 45 10.44 6.59 -0.02
CA THR A 45 10.94 7.61 -0.94
C THR A 45 11.64 6.99 -2.14
N ILE A 46 12.45 5.95 -1.91
CA ILE A 46 13.18 5.24 -2.98
C ILE A 46 12.20 4.51 -3.91
N GLY A 47 11.17 3.85 -3.37
CA GLY A 47 10.18 3.17 -4.21
C GLY A 47 9.36 4.14 -5.05
N ALA A 48 8.99 5.28 -4.48
CA ALA A 48 8.30 6.35 -5.18
C ALA A 48 9.16 6.94 -6.30
N GLU A 49 10.44 7.22 -6.02
CA GLU A 49 11.42 7.69 -7.01
C GLU A 49 11.58 6.69 -8.17
N LEU A 50 11.77 5.40 -7.87
CA LEU A 50 11.89 4.35 -8.88
C LEU A 50 10.65 4.23 -9.78
N ALA A 51 9.47 4.53 -9.23
CA ALA A 51 8.20 4.47 -9.96
C ALA A 51 7.81 5.81 -10.61
N GLY A 52 8.55 6.88 -10.37
CA GLY A 52 8.23 8.22 -10.89
C GLY A 52 6.94 8.81 -10.30
N VAL A 53 6.64 8.51 -9.04
CA VAL A 53 5.48 9.05 -8.29
C VAL A 53 5.92 9.75 -7.01
N ASP A 54 5.04 10.57 -6.42
CA ASP A 54 5.31 11.15 -5.10
C ASP A 54 5.08 10.12 -3.99
N PRO A 55 5.95 10.07 -2.96
CA PRO A 55 5.73 9.20 -1.81
C PRO A 55 4.50 9.64 -1.03
N MET A 56 3.72 8.68 -0.55
CA MET A 56 2.51 8.92 0.21
C MET A 56 2.71 8.56 1.68
N GLY A 57 2.27 9.45 2.57
CA GLY A 57 2.34 9.24 4.01
C GLY A 57 1.32 10.09 4.75
N THR A 58 1.04 9.71 5.99
CA THR A 58 0.16 10.45 6.90
C THR A 58 0.96 10.85 8.13
N MET A 59 0.40 11.70 8.99
CA MET A 59 0.99 11.87 10.32
C MET A 59 1.02 10.52 11.07
N PRO A 60 2.09 10.19 11.82
CA PRO A 60 2.17 8.94 12.58
C PRO A 60 1.57 9.09 13.99
N HIS A 61 1.15 7.99 14.61
CA HIS A 61 0.75 7.95 16.04
C HIS A 61 1.80 8.57 16.96
N ALA A 62 3.09 8.43 16.64
CA ALA A 62 4.18 9.01 17.43
C ALA A 62 4.03 10.53 17.61
N LEU A 63 3.58 11.26 16.59
CA LEU A 63 3.34 12.69 16.70
C LEU A 63 2.18 12.99 17.66
N ILE A 64 1.10 12.23 17.56
CA ILE A 64 -0.08 12.36 18.44
C ILE A 64 0.30 12.08 19.89
N ILE A 65 1.08 11.02 20.14
CA ILE A 65 1.55 10.64 21.47
C ILE A 65 2.43 11.73 22.08
N VAL A 66 3.41 12.26 21.33
CA VAL A 66 4.31 13.32 21.82
C VAL A 66 3.54 14.61 22.13
N MET A 67 2.53 14.95 21.33
CA MET A 67 1.71 16.14 21.53
C MET A 67 0.62 15.94 22.61
N GLY A 68 0.36 14.69 23.01
CA GLY A 68 -0.62 14.30 24.03
C GLY A 68 -2.08 14.50 23.64
N ASP A 69 -2.37 14.87 22.39
CA ASP A 69 -3.72 15.08 21.88
C ASP A 69 -3.73 15.11 20.33
N THR A 70 -4.73 14.44 19.73
CA THR A 70 -4.84 14.32 18.27
C THR A 70 -5.11 15.65 17.59
N VAL A 71 -5.96 16.51 18.17
CA VAL A 71 -6.26 17.83 17.57
C VAL A 71 -5.02 18.72 17.58
N LYS A 72 -4.30 18.78 18.71
CA LYS A 72 -3.03 19.53 18.80
C LYS A 72 -2.00 19.04 17.78
N ALA A 73 -1.86 17.73 17.63
CA ALA A 73 -0.95 17.13 16.67
C ALA A 73 -1.34 17.45 15.22
N THR A 74 -2.64 17.40 14.91
CA THR A 74 -3.15 17.68 13.56
C THR A 74 -2.99 19.16 13.19
N ILE A 75 -3.26 20.08 14.12
CA ILE A 75 -3.00 21.52 13.93
C ILE A 75 -1.51 21.79 13.73
N ALA A 76 -0.64 21.12 14.50
CA ALA A 76 0.80 21.23 14.33
C ALA A 76 1.25 20.70 12.96
N PHE A 77 0.69 19.57 12.51
CA PHE A 77 0.95 19.01 11.18
C PHE A 77 0.52 19.99 10.08
N ASP A 78 -0.69 20.56 10.15
CA ASP A 78 -1.17 21.59 9.21
C ASP A 78 -0.23 22.79 9.12
N LYS A 79 0.26 23.26 10.27
CA LYS A 79 1.13 24.43 10.37
C LYS A 79 2.51 24.23 9.75
N HIS A 80 3.06 23.01 9.84
CA HIS A 80 4.46 22.74 9.49
C HIS A 80 4.65 22.02 8.16
N MET A 81 3.62 21.34 7.65
CA MET A 81 3.72 20.63 6.38
C MET A 81 3.42 21.51 5.16
N PRO A 82 4.11 21.30 4.03
CA PRO A 82 3.82 21.97 2.76
C PRO A 82 2.34 21.87 2.38
N ALA A 83 1.80 22.89 1.72
CA ALA A 83 0.36 23.01 1.43
C ALA A 83 -0.18 21.92 0.48
N ASP A 84 0.69 21.37 -0.36
CA ASP A 84 0.43 20.28 -1.30
C ASP A 84 0.35 18.90 -0.63
N VAL A 85 0.83 18.76 0.61
CA VAL A 85 0.71 17.51 1.37
C VAL A 85 -0.70 17.40 1.96
N PRO A 86 -1.47 16.34 1.67
CA PRO A 86 -2.80 16.16 2.24
C PRO A 86 -2.76 16.08 3.77
N ARG A 87 -3.71 16.75 4.43
CA ARG A 87 -3.87 16.67 5.89
C ARG A 87 -4.68 15.42 6.22
N VAL A 88 -3.98 14.32 6.48
CA VAL A 88 -4.57 13.04 6.85
C VAL A 88 -4.29 12.73 8.32
N SER A 89 -5.32 12.71 9.16
CA SER A 89 -5.19 12.47 10.60
C SER A 89 -5.47 11.01 10.97
N LEU A 90 -4.59 10.41 11.79
CA LEU A 90 -4.93 9.17 12.50
C LEU A 90 -5.87 9.50 13.67
N VAL A 91 -6.93 8.73 13.83
CA VAL A 91 -8.01 9.02 14.81
C VAL A 91 -8.23 7.91 15.84
N ASP A 92 -7.36 6.90 15.85
CA ASP A 92 -7.42 5.72 16.71
C ASP A 92 -6.33 5.69 17.80
N THR A 93 -5.68 6.83 18.09
CA THR A 93 -4.57 6.89 19.07
C THR A 93 -5.06 6.88 20.53
N PHE A 94 -6.07 7.70 20.86
CA PHE A 94 -6.48 7.93 22.24
C PHE A 94 -7.96 7.67 22.50
N LYS A 95 -8.84 8.21 21.65
CA LYS A 95 -10.29 8.13 21.81
C LYS A 95 -10.92 7.17 20.79
N ASP A 96 -12.23 6.99 20.95
CA ASP A 96 -13.10 6.36 19.98
C ASP A 96 -13.05 7.11 18.63
N GLU A 97 -12.89 6.37 17.54
CA GLU A 97 -12.60 6.93 16.22
C GLU A 97 -13.70 7.87 15.69
N PRO A 98 -15.01 7.58 15.87
CA PRO A 98 -16.08 8.52 15.56
C PRO A 98 -16.00 9.84 16.34
N GLU A 99 -15.69 9.81 17.64
CA GLU A 99 -15.50 11.04 18.43
C GLU A 99 -14.26 11.81 17.96
N GLU A 100 -13.15 11.11 17.79
CA GLU A 100 -11.88 11.74 17.44
C GLU A 100 -11.91 12.33 16.02
N SER A 101 -12.61 11.67 15.09
CA SER A 101 -12.85 12.17 13.72
C SER A 101 -13.59 13.51 13.72
N LEU A 102 -14.61 13.67 14.56
CA LEU A 102 -15.32 14.95 14.68
C LEU A 102 -14.41 16.03 15.25
N ARG A 103 -13.64 15.71 16.31
CA ARG A 103 -12.73 16.67 16.95
C ARG A 103 -11.70 17.22 15.97
N VAL A 104 -11.11 16.38 15.11
CA VAL A 104 -10.13 16.85 14.11
C VAL A 104 -10.79 17.59 12.96
N ALA A 105 -11.99 17.16 12.53
CA ALA A 105 -12.74 17.83 11.47
C ALA A 105 -13.19 19.24 11.89
N GLU A 106 -13.69 19.40 13.11
CA GLU A 106 -14.05 20.71 13.68
C GLU A 106 -12.85 21.66 13.78
N ALA A 107 -11.67 21.12 14.12
CA ALA A 107 -10.47 21.92 14.29
C ALA A 107 -9.83 22.39 12.97
N LEU A 108 -9.86 21.55 11.93
CA LEU A 108 -9.22 21.85 10.64
C LEU A 108 -10.20 22.37 9.58
N GLY A 109 -11.49 22.09 9.71
CA GLY A 109 -12.51 22.44 8.73
C GLY A 109 -12.18 21.89 7.34
N GLU A 110 -12.36 22.73 6.31
CA GLU A 110 -12.08 22.38 4.90
C GLU A 110 -10.61 22.01 4.62
N LYS A 111 -9.69 22.25 5.55
CA LYS A 111 -8.28 21.85 5.38
C LYS A 111 -8.05 20.36 5.62
N LEU A 112 -8.94 19.68 6.35
CA LEU A 112 -8.80 18.25 6.60
C LEU A 112 -9.17 17.48 5.33
N ASP A 113 -8.20 16.77 4.75
CA ASP A 113 -8.46 15.93 3.57
C ASP A 113 -9.13 14.62 3.98
N SER A 114 -8.60 13.96 5.02
CA SER A 114 -9.06 12.64 5.41
C SER A 114 -8.77 12.27 6.86
N VAL A 115 -9.57 11.34 7.38
CA VAL A 115 -9.25 10.57 8.59
C VAL A 115 -8.79 9.19 8.20
N ARG A 116 -7.81 8.65 8.94
CA ARG A 116 -7.27 7.31 8.75
C ARG A 116 -7.56 6.46 9.99
N LEU A 117 -8.18 5.31 9.76
CA LEU A 117 -8.49 4.31 10.78
C LEU A 117 -7.42 3.20 10.70
N ASP A 118 -6.62 3.06 11.76
CA ASP A 118 -5.61 1.99 11.91
C ASP A 118 -5.88 1.11 13.15
N THR A 119 -7.13 1.06 13.60
CA THR A 119 -7.57 0.44 14.86
C THR A 119 -6.94 -0.93 15.08
N PRO A 120 -6.23 -1.14 16.21
CA PRO A 120 -5.47 -2.36 16.44
C PRO A 120 -6.37 -3.58 16.70
N GLY A 121 -5.79 -4.79 16.57
CA GLY A 121 -6.51 -6.05 16.72
C GLY A 121 -7.13 -6.24 18.10
N GLU A 122 -6.45 -5.78 19.14
CA GLU A 122 -6.86 -5.81 20.54
C GLU A 122 -8.07 -4.91 20.81
N ARG A 123 -8.40 -4.01 19.87
CA ARG A 123 -9.59 -3.15 19.88
C ARG A 123 -10.66 -3.60 18.90
N GLY A 124 -10.50 -4.78 18.29
CA GLY A 124 -11.48 -5.35 17.36
C GLY A 124 -11.24 -5.04 15.88
N ARG A 125 -10.15 -4.34 15.53
CA ARG A 125 -9.82 -3.87 14.18
C ARG A 125 -10.85 -2.89 13.61
N VAL A 126 -10.53 -2.30 12.47
CA VAL A 126 -11.51 -1.50 11.71
C VAL A 126 -12.61 -2.43 11.17
N THR A 127 -13.88 -2.09 11.40
CA THR A 127 -15.06 -2.83 10.91
C THR A 127 -15.89 -1.98 9.96
N SER A 128 -16.76 -2.60 9.13
CA SER A 128 -17.63 -1.84 8.23
C SER A 128 -18.62 -0.94 8.98
N SER A 129 -19.10 -1.40 10.14
CA SER A 129 -19.96 -0.60 11.02
C SER A 129 -19.26 0.65 11.56
N LEU A 130 -18.00 0.51 11.99
CA LEU A 130 -17.18 1.65 12.46
C LEU A 130 -17.01 2.70 11.36
N VAL A 131 -16.65 2.28 10.14
CA VAL A 131 -16.50 3.18 8.98
C VAL A 131 -17.82 3.91 8.69
N LYS A 132 -18.95 3.19 8.69
CA LYS A 132 -20.28 3.77 8.47
C LYS A 132 -20.66 4.77 9.56
N GLU A 133 -20.31 4.48 10.81
CA GLU A 133 -20.56 5.40 11.93
C GLU A 133 -19.72 6.68 11.80
N VAL A 134 -18.41 6.55 11.53
CA VAL A 134 -17.53 7.71 11.28
C VAL A 134 -18.09 8.57 10.15
N ARG A 135 -18.47 7.95 9.02
CA ARG A 135 -19.08 8.65 7.89
C ARG A 135 -20.35 9.39 8.30
N ALA A 136 -21.29 8.69 8.93
CA ALA A 136 -22.57 9.28 9.34
C ALA A 136 -22.39 10.47 10.29
N ARG A 137 -21.46 10.36 11.25
CA ARG A 137 -21.16 11.45 12.18
C ARG A 137 -20.52 12.65 11.48
N LEU A 138 -19.54 12.42 10.62
CA LEU A 138 -18.91 13.48 9.83
C LEU A 138 -19.95 14.19 8.95
N ASP A 139 -20.84 13.45 8.29
CA ASP A 139 -21.88 14.01 7.41
C ASP A 139 -22.90 14.84 8.18
N LEU A 140 -23.36 14.36 9.34
CA LEU A 140 -24.27 15.10 10.23
C LEU A 140 -23.65 16.40 10.76
N ALA A 141 -22.33 16.41 10.95
CA ALA A 141 -21.58 17.60 11.36
C ALA A 141 -21.20 18.51 10.18
N GLY A 142 -21.56 18.16 8.93
CA GLY A 142 -21.30 18.96 7.73
C GLY A 142 -19.96 18.69 7.04
N PHE A 143 -19.21 17.67 7.45
CA PHE A 143 -17.88 17.32 6.93
C PHE A 143 -17.92 16.20 5.86
N SER A 144 -18.87 16.28 4.93
CA SER A 144 -19.10 15.25 3.91
C SER A 144 -17.97 15.06 2.91
N LYS A 145 -17.05 16.02 2.80
CA LYS A 145 -15.87 15.94 1.92
C LYS A 145 -14.66 15.26 2.54
N VAL A 146 -14.63 15.10 3.88
CA VAL A 146 -13.50 14.47 4.57
C VAL A 146 -13.49 13.00 4.24
N LYS A 147 -12.45 12.48 3.57
CA LYS A 147 -12.39 11.07 3.15
C LYS A 147 -12.02 10.13 4.31
N ILE A 148 -12.29 8.84 4.17
CA ILE A 148 -11.97 7.80 5.14
C ILE A 148 -10.99 6.79 4.54
N PHE A 149 -9.79 6.75 5.10
CA PHE A 149 -8.78 5.74 4.75
C PHE A 149 -8.74 4.64 5.80
N VAL A 150 -8.60 3.39 5.36
CA VAL A 150 -8.51 2.23 6.25
C VAL A 150 -7.16 1.54 6.07
N SER A 151 -6.47 1.25 7.17
CA SER A 151 -5.26 0.45 7.20
C SER A 151 -5.28 -0.57 8.34
N GLY A 152 -4.16 -1.26 8.57
CA GLY A 152 -4.03 -2.18 9.69
C GLY A 152 -4.49 -3.59 9.34
N GLY A 153 -3.55 -4.41 8.86
CA GLY A 153 -3.82 -5.81 8.50
C GLY A 153 -4.83 -5.97 7.37
N ILE A 154 -4.79 -5.09 6.36
CA ILE A 154 -5.64 -5.16 5.17
C ILE A 154 -5.06 -6.16 4.16
N ASP A 155 -5.94 -6.98 3.60
CA ASP A 155 -5.71 -7.99 2.56
C ASP A 155 -6.93 -8.02 1.60
N PRO A 156 -6.90 -8.79 0.50
CA PRO A 156 -8.01 -8.84 -0.46
C PRO A 156 -9.36 -9.26 0.15
N GLU A 157 -9.34 -10.14 1.15
CA GLU A 157 -10.56 -10.59 1.84
C GLU A 157 -11.20 -9.43 2.62
N ARG A 158 -10.39 -8.67 3.36
CA ARG A 158 -10.86 -7.49 4.10
C ARG A 158 -11.31 -6.36 3.18
N ILE A 159 -10.59 -6.12 2.08
CA ILE A 159 -11.01 -5.14 1.07
C ILE A 159 -12.39 -5.52 0.51
N THR A 160 -12.56 -6.77 0.10
CA THR A 160 -13.85 -7.31 -0.38
C THR A 160 -14.94 -7.15 0.68
N TYR A 161 -14.66 -7.49 1.94
CA TYR A 161 -15.60 -7.32 3.05
C TYR A 161 -16.11 -5.87 3.18
N PHE A 162 -15.24 -4.86 3.09
CA PHE A 162 -15.67 -3.46 3.16
C PHE A 162 -16.56 -3.07 1.98
N ILE A 163 -16.21 -3.52 0.77
CA ILE A 163 -16.96 -3.22 -0.46
C ILE A 163 -18.33 -3.88 -0.45
N GLU A 164 -18.39 -5.20 -0.18
CA GLU A 164 -19.66 -5.94 -0.10
C GLU A 164 -20.56 -5.44 1.03
N SER A 165 -19.97 -4.96 2.12
CA SER A 165 -20.71 -4.32 3.21
C SER A 165 -21.21 -2.92 2.85
N GLY A 166 -20.83 -2.35 1.70
CA GLY A 166 -21.13 -0.96 1.34
C GLY A 166 -20.55 0.05 2.34
N ALA A 167 -19.36 -0.22 2.87
CA ALA A 167 -18.67 0.72 3.75
C ALA A 167 -18.07 1.87 2.92
N PRO A 168 -18.27 3.14 3.31
CA PRO A 168 -17.75 4.30 2.60
C PRO A 168 -16.25 4.48 2.87
N VAL A 169 -15.41 3.66 2.23
CA VAL A 169 -13.96 3.75 2.28
C VAL A 169 -13.44 4.41 1.02
N ASP A 170 -12.58 5.41 1.16
CA ASP A 170 -12.00 6.18 0.07
C ASP A 170 -10.58 5.75 -0.30
N GLY A 171 -9.94 4.92 0.52
CA GLY A 171 -8.63 4.38 0.24
C GLY A 171 -8.15 3.33 1.24
N PHE A 172 -7.28 2.42 0.77
CA PHE A 172 -6.70 1.36 1.58
C PHE A 172 -5.19 1.49 1.71
N GLY A 173 -4.68 1.36 2.94
CA GLY A 173 -3.26 1.20 3.22
C GLY A 173 -2.91 -0.28 3.46
N VAL A 174 -2.15 -0.89 2.55
CA VAL A 174 -1.80 -2.32 2.60
C VAL A 174 -0.30 -2.48 2.87
N GLY A 175 0.04 -3.22 3.93
CA GLY A 175 1.43 -3.45 4.33
C GLY A 175 1.81 -4.92 4.27
N SER A 176 1.69 -5.61 5.40
CA SER A 176 2.17 -6.97 5.63
C SER A 176 1.70 -8.00 4.59
N TYR A 177 0.51 -7.86 4.02
CA TYR A 177 0.01 -8.77 2.98
C TYR A 177 0.85 -8.70 1.69
N ILE A 178 1.19 -7.49 1.23
CA ILE A 178 2.03 -7.30 0.03
C ILE A 178 3.42 -7.86 0.28
N THR A 179 4.01 -7.53 1.42
CA THR A 179 5.39 -7.91 1.74
C THR A 179 5.55 -9.35 2.18
N GLY A 180 4.52 -9.94 2.76
CA GLY A 180 4.50 -11.32 3.24
C GLY A 180 4.11 -12.33 2.17
N THR A 181 3.87 -11.89 0.94
CA THR A 181 3.54 -12.79 -0.16
C THR A 181 4.71 -13.73 -0.46
N LYS A 182 4.39 -14.98 -0.80
CA LYS A 182 5.42 -15.96 -1.13
C LYS A 182 6.08 -15.58 -2.46
N PRO A 183 7.42 -15.62 -2.56
CA PRO A 183 8.09 -15.46 -3.84
C PRO A 183 7.63 -16.51 -4.85
N ILE A 184 7.62 -16.15 -6.12
CA ILE A 184 7.43 -17.11 -7.21
C ILE A 184 8.70 -17.95 -7.32
N ASP A 185 8.57 -19.28 -7.23
CA ASP A 185 9.69 -20.21 -7.34
C ASP A 185 10.11 -20.37 -8.81
N PHE A 186 11.00 -19.49 -9.27
CA PHE A 186 11.57 -19.52 -10.60
C PHE A 186 12.83 -20.39 -10.65
N THR A 187 12.88 -21.31 -11.62
CA THR A 187 14.10 -22.06 -11.95
C THR A 187 14.67 -21.57 -13.27
N ALA A 188 15.99 -21.41 -13.34
CA ALA A 188 16.71 -21.20 -14.60
C ALA A 188 17.44 -22.49 -14.99
N ASP A 189 17.20 -22.96 -16.21
CA ASP A 189 17.76 -24.22 -16.72
C ASP A 189 18.37 -24.00 -18.11
N LEU A 190 19.37 -24.81 -18.47
CA LEU A 190 19.86 -24.87 -19.84
C LEU A 190 18.87 -25.66 -20.71
N HIS A 191 18.53 -25.11 -21.87
CA HIS A 191 17.65 -25.72 -22.87
C HIS A 191 18.37 -25.98 -24.22
N GLU A 192 19.57 -25.43 -24.41
CA GLU A 192 20.37 -25.55 -25.62
C GLU A 192 21.86 -25.38 -25.29
N VAL A 193 22.72 -26.12 -26.00
CA VAL A 193 24.18 -25.95 -25.98
C VAL A 193 24.68 -25.96 -27.42
N GLU A 194 25.36 -24.90 -27.85
CA GLU A 194 25.91 -24.76 -29.21
C GLU A 194 24.88 -25.05 -30.34
N GLY A 195 23.66 -24.50 -30.23
CA GLY A 195 22.61 -24.72 -31.22
C GLY A 195 21.93 -26.09 -31.13
N LYS A 196 22.32 -26.96 -30.19
CA LYS A 196 21.74 -28.30 -30.01
C LYS A 196 20.75 -28.30 -28.84
N PRO A 197 19.46 -28.58 -29.08
CA PRO A 197 18.47 -28.72 -28.02
C PRO A 197 18.85 -29.81 -27.00
N VAL A 198 19.08 -29.41 -25.74
CA VAL A 198 19.39 -30.34 -24.64
C VAL A 198 18.92 -29.76 -23.30
N ALA A 199 18.35 -30.60 -22.43
CA ALA A 199 17.91 -30.18 -21.10
C ALA A 199 18.01 -31.34 -20.09
N LYS A 200 18.01 -31.02 -18.79
CA LYS A 200 17.91 -32.03 -17.72
C LYS A 200 16.52 -32.69 -17.71
N ARG A 201 16.39 -33.84 -17.05
CA ARG A 201 15.10 -34.51 -16.81
C ARG A 201 14.10 -33.54 -16.17
N GLY A 202 12.84 -33.58 -16.65
CA GLY A 202 11.77 -32.69 -16.19
C GLY A 202 11.74 -31.30 -16.84
N ARG A 203 12.53 -31.08 -17.90
CA ARG A 203 12.51 -29.87 -18.76
C ARG A 203 12.44 -30.29 -20.23
N ILE A 204 11.83 -29.45 -21.06
CA ILE A 204 11.68 -29.67 -22.49
C ILE A 204 12.89 -29.03 -23.20
N PRO A 205 13.73 -29.77 -23.95
CA PRO A 205 14.84 -29.20 -24.73
C PRO A 205 14.39 -28.25 -25.85
N GLY A 206 15.23 -27.28 -26.19
CA GLY A 206 15.02 -26.36 -27.32
C GLY A 206 14.23 -25.09 -26.98
N GLU A 207 14.09 -24.21 -27.96
CA GLU A 207 13.30 -22.98 -27.82
C GLU A 207 11.80 -23.29 -27.75
N ASP A 208 11.17 -22.93 -26.64
CA ASP A 208 9.71 -22.94 -26.52
C ASP A 208 9.14 -21.58 -26.96
N SER A 209 8.38 -21.59 -28.06
CA SER A 209 7.73 -20.40 -28.62
C SER A 209 6.80 -19.66 -27.65
N LEU A 210 6.36 -20.31 -26.56
CA LEU A 210 5.44 -19.75 -25.57
C LEU A 210 6.14 -19.09 -24.37
N ARG A 211 7.47 -19.22 -24.21
CA ARG A 211 8.21 -18.75 -23.01
C ARG A 211 9.37 -17.84 -23.39
N ARG A 212 9.06 -16.57 -23.67
CA ARG A 212 10.06 -15.55 -24.06
C ARG A 212 10.80 -14.95 -22.87
N PHE A 213 11.83 -15.65 -22.38
CA PHE A 213 12.94 -15.01 -21.65
C PHE A 213 14.26 -15.60 -22.15
N LYS A 214 15.02 -14.82 -22.91
CA LYS A 214 16.32 -15.22 -23.47
C LYS A 214 17.45 -14.69 -22.58
N PHE A 215 18.23 -15.58 -21.99
CA PHE A 215 19.55 -15.25 -21.44
C PHE A 215 20.60 -15.91 -22.34
N ARG A 216 21.33 -15.09 -23.12
CA ARG A 216 22.40 -15.58 -23.99
C ARG A 216 23.70 -15.59 -23.19
N TRP A 217 24.28 -16.76 -23.00
CA TRP A 217 25.60 -16.89 -22.38
C TRP A 217 26.66 -16.42 -23.37
N PHE A 218 27.48 -15.44 -22.97
CA PHE A 218 28.56 -14.93 -23.81
C PHE A 218 29.83 -15.73 -23.51
N ASN A 219 30.38 -16.42 -24.50
CA ASN A 219 31.67 -17.10 -24.36
C ASN A 219 32.79 -16.06 -24.53
N PRO A 220 33.60 -15.76 -23.49
CA PRO A 220 34.69 -14.79 -23.59
C PRO A 220 35.81 -15.24 -24.55
N ALA A 221 35.89 -16.53 -24.87
CA ALA A 221 36.89 -17.10 -25.78
C ALA A 221 36.51 -17.00 -27.27
N ASP A 222 35.25 -16.66 -27.59
CA ASP A 222 34.83 -16.41 -28.98
C ASP A 222 33.91 -15.17 -29.06
N PRO A 223 34.49 -13.96 -29.17
CA PRO A 223 33.74 -12.71 -29.19
C PRO A 223 32.98 -12.46 -30.51
N LYS A 224 33.09 -13.33 -31.52
CA LYS A 224 32.51 -13.12 -32.86
C LYS A 224 31.30 -14.00 -33.18
N GLY A 225 30.71 -14.65 -32.17
CA GLY A 225 29.40 -15.32 -32.20
C GLY A 225 28.83 -15.58 -33.60
N GLY A 226 29.29 -16.65 -34.24
CA GLY A 226 28.68 -17.20 -35.46
C GLY A 226 27.25 -17.68 -35.24
#